data_AF-A0A3B9IFP6-F1
#
_entry.id   AF-A0A3B9IFP6-F1
#
_cell.length_a   1.000
_cell.length_b   1.000
_cell.length_c   1.000
_cell.angle_alpha   90.00
_cell.angle_beta   90.00
_cell.angle_gamma   90.00
#
_symmetry.space_group_name_H-M   'P 1'
#
loop_
_entity.id
_entity.type
_entity.pdbx_description
1 polymer ?
#
loop_
_entity_poly.entity_id
_entity_poly.type
_entity_poly.pdbx_seq_one_letter_code
_entity_poly.pdbx_strand_id
1 'polypeptide(L)'
;EIGRRVADSGIDGFNLVRTVAPGSFIDAADLLVPELQARGLYKTSYAEGTLREKLFGRGPRLGAGHPAAAVRTVQGGAGQGGAGQGRGE
;
A
#
# COMPACT_ATOMS: atom_id res chain seq x y z
N GLU A 1 -8.25 -24.32 -1.56
CA GLU A 1 -8.64 -23.74 -0.25
C GLU A 1 -8.48 -22.21 -0.19
N ILE A 2 -7.29 -21.63 -0.41
CA ILE A 2 -7.07 -20.17 -0.31
C ILE A 2 -8.07 -19.35 -1.14
N GLY A 3 -8.20 -19.65 -2.44
CA GLY A 3 -9.15 -18.94 -3.31
C GLY A 3 -10.62 -19.10 -2.88
N ARG A 4 -10.97 -20.27 -2.34
CA ARG A 4 -12.32 -20.53 -1.79
C ARG A 4 -12.59 -19.63 -0.58
N ARG A 5 -11.64 -19.51 0.35
CA ARG A 5 -11.80 -18.63 1.52
C ARG A 5 -11.99 -17.17 1.14
N VAL A 6 -11.23 -16.67 0.16
CA VAL A 6 -11.41 -15.32 -0.37
C VAL A 6 -12.83 -15.13 -0.91
N ALA A 7 -13.31 -16.06 -1.73
CA ALA A 7 -14.65 -16.00 -2.30
C ALA A 7 -15.77 -16.07 -1.25
N ASP A 8 -15.65 -16.99 -0.28
CA ASP A 8 -16.72 -17.27 0.68
C ASP A 8 -16.79 -16.23 1.81
N SER A 9 -15.66 -15.64 2.21
CA SER A 9 -15.59 -14.73 3.37
C SER A 9 -15.35 -13.27 3.00
N GLY A 10 -14.99 -12.98 1.75
CA GLY A 10 -14.70 -11.61 1.29
C GLY A 10 -13.43 -11.01 1.89
N ILE A 11 -12.50 -11.83 2.38
CA ILE A 11 -11.20 -11.36 2.87
C ILE A 11 -10.29 -10.97 1.69
N ASP A 12 -9.58 -9.84 1.83
CA ASP A 12 -8.70 -9.32 0.78
C ASP A 12 -7.29 -9.95 0.79
N GLY A 13 -6.92 -10.63 1.86
CA GLY A 13 -5.59 -11.20 2.01
C GLY A 13 -5.36 -11.94 3.32
N PHE A 14 -4.14 -12.44 3.49
CA PHE A 14 -3.74 -13.24 4.64
C PHE A 14 -2.51 -12.64 5.30
N ASN A 15 -2.46 -12.70 6.63
CA ASN A 15 -1.22 -12.53 7.37
C ASN A 15 -0.59 -13.90 7.61
N LEU A 16 0.58 -14.17 7.01
CA LEU A 16 1.22 -15.48 7.07
C LEU A 16 2.02 -15.61 8.38
N VAL A 17 1.56 -16.50 9.26
CA VAL A 17 2.27 -16.84 10.49
C VAL A 17 3.26 -17.98 10.21
N ARG A 18 4.45 -17.89 10.81
CA ARG A 18 5.54 -18.86 10.69
C ARG A 18 5.51 -19.89 11.81
N THR A 19 5.79 -21.15 11.48
CA THR A 19 6.11 -22.18 12.47
C THR A 19 7.62 -22.31 12.63
N VAL A 20 8.37 -22.23 11.53
CA VAL A 20 9.84 -22.32 11.49
C VAL A 20 10.40 -21.17 10.67
N ALA A 21 11.58 -20.69 11.04
CA ALA A 21 12.15 -19.50 10.45
C ALA A 21 13.61 -19.66 10.01
N PRO A 22 13.97 -19.16 8.81
CA PRO A 22 13.11 -18.53 7.81
C PRO A 22 12.28 -19.52 6.96
N GLY A 23 12.43 -20.82 7.19
CA GLY A 23 11.91 -21.91 6.34
C GLY A 23 10.45 -21.75 5.90
N SER A 24 9.51 -21.44 6.80
CA SER A 24 8.10 -21.29 6.43
C SER A 24 7.85 -20.21 5.37
N PHE A 25 8.67 -19.16 5.31
CA PHE A 25 8.55 -18.13 4.30
C PHE A 25 9.20 -18.53 2.97
N ILE A 26 10.29 -19.29 3.03
CA ILE A 26 10.96 -19.82 1.84
C ILE A 26 10.02 -20.83 1.16
N ASP A 27 9.46 -21.78 1.91
CA ASP A 27 8.52 -22.76 1.36
C ASP A 27 7.29 -22.08 0.75
N ALA A 28 6.77 -21.03 1.39
CA ALA A 28 5.66 -20.26 0.83
C ALA A 28 6.06 -19.54 -0.47
N ALA A 29 7.25 -18.96 -0.54
CA ALA A 29 7.75 -18.29 -1.74
C ALA A 29 8.03 -19.27 -2.89
N ASP A 30 8.60 -20.44 -2.58
CA ASP A 30 9.04 -21.41 -3.59
C ASP A 30 7.91 -22.33 -4.06
N LEU A 31 6.97 -22.67 -3.18
CA LEU A 31 5.92 -23.66 -3.47
C LEU A 31 4.54 -23.02 -3.64
N LEU A 32 4.16 -22.09 -2.77
CA LEU A 32 2.80 -21.55 -2.75
C LEU A 32 2.61 -20.39 -3.73
N VAL A 33 3.54 -19.44 -3.78
CA VAL A 33 3.42 -18.25 -4.64
C VAL A 33 3.27 -18.62 -6.12
N PRO A 34 4.05 -19.56 -6.71
CA PRO A 34 3.89 -19.94 -8.11
C PRO A 34 2.48 -20.48 -8.43
N GLU A 35 1.93 -21.30 -7.54
CA GLU A 35 0.58 -21.85 -7.67
C GLU A 35 -0.50 -20.77 -7.61
N LEU A 36 -0.34 -19.79 -6.73
CA LEU A 36 -1.29 -18.67 -6.64
C LEU A 36 -1.17 -17.74 -7.85
N GLN A 37 0.03 -17.52 -8.38
CA GLN A 37 0.25 -16.74 -9.60
C GLN A 37 -0.35 -17.44 -10.84
N ALA A 38 -0.15 -18.75 -10.99
CA ALA A 38 -0.72 -19.55 -12.08
C ALA A 38 -2.26 -19.48 -12.12
N ARG A 39 -2.89 -19.27 -10.96
CA ARG A 39 -4.34 -19.15 -10.80
C ARG A 39 -4.84 -17.70 -10.82
N GLY A 40 -3.97 -16.72 -11.01
CA GLY A 40 -4.32 -15.29 -11.00
C GLY A 40 -4.72 -14.74 -9.63
N LEU A 41 -4.37 -15.44 -8.54
CA LEU A 41 -4.72 -15.06 -7.17
C LEU A 41 -3.61 -14.29 -6.44
N TYR A 42 -2.44 -14.15 -7.06
CA TYR A 42 -1.30 -13.42 -6.49
C TYR A 42 -0.58 -12.61 -7.57
N LYS A 43 -0.04 -11.45 -7.21
CA LYS A 43 0.66 -10.56 -8.13
C LYS A 43 1.94 -11.20 -8.68
N THR A 44 2.27 -10.88 -9.93
CA THR A 44 3.52 -11.31 -10.60
C THR A 44 4.59 -10.22 -10.60
N SER A 45 4.20 -8.97 -10.37
CA SER A 45 5.09 -7.83 -10.21
C SER A 45 4.55 -6.85 -9.17
N TYR A 46 5.37 -5.89 -8.75
CA TYR A 46 4.93 -4.80 -7.89
C TYR A 46 4.50 -3.62 -8.76
N ALA A 47 3.35 -3.03 -8.45
CA ALA A 47 2.99 -1.71 -8.96
C ALA A 47 3.94 -0.65 -8.36
N GLU A 48 4.12 0.47 -9.06
CA GLU A 48 4.90 1.61 -8.56
C GLU A 48 4.18 2.35 -7.42
N GLY A 49 4.94 3.18 -6.70
CA GLY A 49 4.41 4.04 -5.65
C GLY A 49 4.42 3.44 -4.23
N THR A 50 3.70 4.12 -3.33
CA THR A 50 3.62 3.83 -1.90
C THR A 50 2.83 2.56 -1.58
N LEU A 51 2.99 2.04 -0.36
CA LEU A 51 2.19 0.89 0.11
C LEU A 51 0.67 1.17 0.05
N ARG A 52 0.24 2.40 0.35
CA ARG A 52 -1.18 2.77 0.29
C ARG A 52 -1.72 2.70 -1.12
N GLU A 53 -0.93 3.15 -2.10
CA GLU A 53 -1.31 3.06 -3.52
C GLU A 53 -1.43 1.60 -3.94
N LYS A 54 -0.47 0.76 -3.55
CA LYS A 54 -0.48 -0.68 -3.82
C LYS A 54 -1.67 -1.41 -3.21
N LEU A 55 -2.13 -1.00 -2.03
CA LEU A 55 -3.24 -1.65 -1.32
C LEU A 55 -4.62 -1.12 -1.73
N PHE A 56 -4.76 0.18 -1.99
CA PHE A 56 -6.07 0.81 -2.14
C PHE A 56 -6.29 1.53 -3.48
N GLY A 57 -5.23 1.82 -4.25
CA GLY A 57 -5.36 2.56 -5.51
C GLY A 57 -5.89 4.00 -5.38
N ARG A 58 -5.91 4.57 -4.16
CA ARG A 58 -6.55 5.88 -3.84
C ARG A 58 -5.54 6.97 -3.50
N GLY A 59 -4.36 6.90 -4.11
CA GLY A 59 -3.26 7.85 -3.90
C GLY A 59 -2.45 7.60 -2.62
N PRO A 60 -1.37 8.38 -2.41
CA PRO A 60 -0.38 8.12 -1.37
C PRO A 60 -0.83 8.57 0.03
N ARG A 61 -1.93 9.33 0.13
CA ARG A 61 -2.45 9.88 1.38
C ARG A 61 -3.82 9.33 1.71
N LEU A 62 -4.19 9.44 2.99
CA LEU A 62 -5.50 9.09 3.49
C LEU A 62 -6.60 9.91 2.79
N GLY A 63 -7.66 9.23 2.33
CA GLY A 63 -8.82 9.85 1.72
C GLY A 63 -9.68 10.62 2.73
N ALA A 64 -10.62 11.43 2.24
CA ALA A 64 -11.43 12.35 3.04
C ALA A 64 -12.24 11.65 4.16
N GLY A 65 -12.67 10.40 3.94
CA GLY A 65 -13.44 9.64 4.93
C GLY A 65 -12.62 9.03 6.08
N HIS A 66 -11.29 9.14 6.07
CA HIS A 66 -10.48 8.61 7.15
C HIS A 66 -10.30 9.67 8.26
N PRO A 67 -10.47 9.35 9.56
CA PRO A 67 -10.39 10.34 10.65
C PRO A 67 -9.12 11.19 10.63
N ALA A 68 -7.97 10.56 10.36
CA ALA A 68 -6.70 11.29 10.28
C ALA A 68 -6.57 12.26 9.08
N ALA A 69 -7.52 12.30 8.15
CA ALA A 69 -7.59 13.36 7.14
C ALA A 69 -7.98 14.71 7.75
N ALA A 70 -8.78 14.73 8.82
CA ALA A 70 -9.25 15.94 9.50
C ALA A 70 -8.15 16.67 10.29
N VAL A 71 -7.10 15.95 10.70
CA VAL A 71 -5.96 16.50 11.46
C VAL A 71 -4.73 16.71 10.60
N ARG A 72 -4.88 16.75 9.27
CA ARG A 72 -3.78 17.06 8.35
C ARG A 72 -3.40 18.54 8.53
N THR A 73 -2.49 18.80 9.44
CA THR A 73 -1.82 20.09 9.50
C THR A 73 -0.93 20.18 8.27
N VAL A 74 -1.21 21.16 7.42
CA VAL A 74 -0.25 21.58 6.40
C VAL A 74 0.90 22.19 7.21
N GLN A 75 1.98 21.44 7.47
CA GLN A 75 3.25 22.08 7.72
C GLN A 75 3.68 22.68 6.38
N GLY A 76 3.21 23.90 6.14
CA GLY A 76 3.69 24.75 5.06
C GLY A 76 5.15 25.07 5.35
N GLY A 77 6.05 24.31 4.73
CA GLY A 77 7.40 24.78 4.51
C GLY A 77 7.32 26.05 3.69
N ALA A 78 7.70 27.17 4.30
CA ALA A 78 8.04 28.40 3.61
C ALA A 78 9.22 28.10 2.67
N GLY A 79 8.89 27.77 1.42
CA GLY A 79 9.82 27.75 0.30
C GLY A 79 9.89 29.15 -0.29
N GLN A 80 11.04 29.78 -0.09
CA GLN A 80 11.44 31.11 -0.54
C GLN A 80 11.19 31.32 -2.04
N GLY A 81 10.68 32.51 -2.37
CA GLY A 81 10.62 33.08 -3.71
C GLY A 81 10.60 34.59 -3.59
N GLY A 82 11.70 35.17 -3.10
CA GLY A 82 11.90 36.61 -3.09
C GLY A 82 12.21 37.11 -4.50
N ALA A 83 11.45 38.10 -4.97
CA ALA A 83 11.88 39.04 -5.98
C ALA A 83 11.09 40.36 -5.84
N GLY A 84 11.81 41.45 -5.58
CA GLY A 84 11.48 42.75 -6.16
C GLY A 84 10.55 43.68 -5.39
N GLN A 85 11.12 44.40 -4.44
CA GLN A 85 10.88 45.82 -4.11
C GLN A 85 10.14 46.64 -5.20
N GLY A 86 9.11 47.39 -4.79
CA GLY A 86 8.54 48.50 -5.57
C GLY A 86 7.71 49.44 -4.69
N ARG A 87 8.35 50.50 -4.17
CA ARG A 87 7.68 51.65 -3.52
C ARG A 87 7.04 52.54 -4.60
N GLY A 88 5.82 52.99 -4.32
CA GLY A 88 5.08 54.08 -4.95
C GLY A 88 3.66 53.98 -4.39
N GLU A 89 3.07 54.95 -3.70
CA GLU A 89 3.27 56.40 -3.63
C GLU A 89 2.98 56.88 -2.20
#